data_AF-A0A7R9FRA1-F1
#
_entry.id   AF-A0A7R9FRA1-F1
#
_cell.length_a   1.000
_cell.length_b   1.000
_cell.length_c   1.000
_cell.angle_alpha   90.00
_cell.angle_beta   90.00
_cell.angle_gamma   90.00
#
_symmetry.space_group_name_H-M   'P 1'
#
loop_
_entity.id
_entity.type
_entity.pdbx_description
1 polymer ?
#
loop_
_entity_poly.entity_id
_entity_poly.type
_entity_poly.pdbx_seq_one_letter_code
_entity_poly.pdbx_strand_id
1 'polypeptide(L)'
;MPEMIMETNGTVPNGCEPKDLVDEFEEAFQRCLACLERDGDRDGMNPEEIRLNVEENIMRFLDIGRQLEAQFLHKRLLLSVNHPDQILKEDMGEVKAELSRKEALIQKYHEKISIWQNLLIPPSPQQPNNPAQATQMTPPQHPLQSHGMMPQGAGMASSSPIMGAPMRLLSPGTAGPSSRVPMSMNVPGLHGPLANLERTTSNIGSL
;
A
#
# COMPACT_ATOMS: atom_id res chain seq x y z
N MET A 1 20.88 41.76 29.68
CA MET A 1 20.54 42.68 28.58
C MET A 1 19.80 41.85 27.53
N PRO A 2 18.61 42.26 27.06
CA PRO A 2 17.84 41.50 26.08
C PRO A 2 18.43 41.57 24.67
N GLU A 3 18.04 40.62 23.81
CA GLU A 3 18.36 40.63 22.39
C GLU A 3 17.75 41.86 21.69
N MET A 4 18.55 42.55 20.86
CA MET A 4 18.01 43.45 19.85
C MET A 4 17.83 42.68 18.55
N ILE A 5 16.62 42.19 18.33
CA ILE A 5 16.17 41.75 17.01
C ILE A 5 16.12 42.99 16.12
N MET A 6 17.10 43.15 15.24
CA MET A 6 17.03 44.16 14.18
C MET A 6 16.14 43.64 13.06
N GLU A 7 14.84 43.95 13.16
CA GLU A 7 13.90 43.81 12.04
C GLU A 7 14.27 44.80 10.92
N THR A 8 15.16 44.38 10.02
CA THR A 8 15.42 45.12 8.79
C THR A 8 14.26 44.91 7.82
N ASN A 9 13.25 45.77 7.92
CA ASN A 9 12.17 45.89 6.94
C ASN A 9 12.73 46.33 5.58
N GLY A 10 13.18 45.36 4.78
CA GLY A 10 13.60 45.56 3.40
C GLY A 10 12.39 45.52 2.47
N THR A 11 11.79 46.67 2.19
CA THR A 11 10.88 46.80 1.04
C THR A 11 11.65 46.55 -0.24
N VAL A 12 11.55 45.34 -0.79
CA VAL A 12 12.15 44.99 -2.08
C VAL A 12 11.44 45.82 -3.17
N PRO A 13 12.16 46.63 -3.96
CA PRO A 13 11.54 47.40 -5.02
C PRO A 13 11.03 46.45 -6.12
N ASN A 14 9.78 46.64 -6.55
CA ASN A 14 9.23 45.94 -7.71
C ASN A 14 10.06 46.28 -8.96
N GLY A 15 10.86 45.33 -9.43
CA GLY A 15 11.80 45.54 -10.53
C GLY A 15 12.23 44.23 -11.14
N CYS A 16 11.46 43.76 -12.12
CA CYS A 16 11.72 42.56 -12.91
C CYS A 16 11.99 41.31 -12.06
N GLU A 17 10.93 40.67 -11.57
CA GLU A 17 10.99 39.25 -11.18
C GLU A 17 11.68 38.48 -12.32
N PRO A 18 12.77 37.73 -12.06
CA PRO A 18 13.30 36.81 -13.07
C PRO A 18 12.18 35.81 -13.39
N LYS A 19 11.90 35.61 -14.69
CA LYS A 19 10.90 34.63 -15.14
C LYS A 19 11.17 33.28 -14.48
N ASP A 20 10.12 32.54 -14.10
CA ASP A 20 10.36 31.18 -13.62
C ASP A 20 11.03 30.38 -14.75
N LEU A 21 11.94 29.49 -14.39
CA LEU A 21 12.61 28.64 -15.36
C LEU A 21 11.62 27.71 -16.08
N VAL A 22 10.45 27.47 -15.45
CA VAL A 22 9.28 26.83 -16.06
C VAL A 22 8.67 27.72 -17.15
N ASP A 23 8.47 29.03 -16.89
CA ASP A 23 7.96 29.98 -17.89
C ASP A 23 8.92 30.12 -19.08
N GLU A 24 10.23 30.19 -18.82
CA GLU A 24 11.24 30.25 -19.88
C GLU A 24 11.31 28.95 -20.69
N PHE A 25 11.09 27.80 -20.06
CA PHE A 25 10.99 26.51 -20.74
C PHE A 25 9.75 26.41 -21.61
N GLU A 26 8.60 26.86 -21.11
CA GLU A 26 7.36 26.93 -21.89
C GLU A 26 7.50 27.89 -23.08
N GLU A 27 8.05 29.08 -22.86
CA GLU A 27 8.29 30.07 -23.93
C GLU A 27 9.25 29.55 -25.01
N ALA A 28 10.29 28.79 -24.63
CA ALA A 28 11.20 28.15 -25.57
C ALA A 28 10.53 26.99 -26.32
N PHE A 29 9.66 26.21 -25.66
CA PHE A 29 8.88 25.16 -26.30
C PHE A 29 7.88 25.73 -27.32
N GLN A 30 7.14 26.78 -26.96
CA GLN A 30 6.22 27.49 -27.84
C GLN A 30 6.94 28.05 -29.09
N ARG A 31 8.16 28.58 -28.97
CA ARG A 31 8.97 29.01 -30.13
C ARG A 31 9.30 27.86 -31.09
N CYS A 32 9.64 26.68 -30.56
CA CYS A 32 9.86 25.48 -31.37
C CYS A 32 8.58 25.05 -32.12
N LEU A 33 7.42 25.09 -31.47
CA LEU A 33 6.13 24.77 -32.12
C LEU A 33 5.73 25.79 -33.19
N ALA A 34 5.93 27.09 -32.94
CA ALA A 34 5.60 28.15 -33.90
C ALA A 34 6.38 28.03 -35.24
N CYS A 35 7.52 27.35 -35.23
CA CYS A 35 8.29 27.03 -36.43
C CYS A 35 7.71 25.89 -37.28
N LEU A 36 6.81 25.08 -36.70
CA LEU A 36 6.07 23.99 -37.35
C LEU A 36 4.67 24.44 -37.80
N GLU A 37 4.03 25.36 -37.07
CA GLU A 37 2.66 25.82 -37.33
C GLU A 37 2.57 26.92 -38.42
N ARG A 38 3.67 27.62 -38.71
CA ARG A 38 3.75 28.65 -39.78
C ARG A 38 3.91 28.05 -41.19
N ASP A 39 2.91 27.32 -41.66
CA ASP A 39 2.88 26.81 -43.04
C ASP A 39 2.53 27.90 -44.08
N GLY A 40 1.81 28.95 -43.68
CA GLY A 40 1.31 29.99 -44.61
C GLY A 40 2.20 31.22 -44.83
N ASP A 41 3.20 31.46 -43.96
CA ASP A 41 3.98 32.72 -43.91
C ASP A 41 5.47 32.49 -44.24
N ARG A 42 5.71 31.63 -45.24
CA ARG A 42 7.04 31.20 -45.72
C ARG A 42 7.33 31.59 -47.18
N ASP A 43 6.33 32.03 -47.92
CA ASP A 43 6.48 32.40 -49.34
C ASP A 43 7.33 33.68 -49.45
N GLY A 44 8.60 33.52 -49.86
CA GLY A 44 9.59 34.60 -49.96
C GLY A 44 10.65 34.66 -48.85
N MET A 45 10.59 33.83 -47.80
CA MET A 45 11.67 33.74 -46.81
C MET A 45 12.84 32.86 -47.30
N ASN A 46 14.06 33.19 -46.88
CA ASN A 46 15.25 32.41 -47.21
C ASN A 46 15.24 31.06 -46.46
N PRO A 47 15.33 29.90 -47.15
CA PRO A 47 15.31 28.58 -46.49
C PRO A 47 16.47 28.37 -45.50
N GLU A 48 17.63 28.98 -45.73
CA GLU A 48 18.76 28.90 -44.80
C GLU A 48 18.51 29.71 -43.51
N GLU A 49 17.84 30.86 -43.62
CA GLU A 49 17.44 31.69 -42.47
C GLU A 49 16.38 30.98 -41.63
N ILE A 50 15.39 30.35 -42.28
CA ILE A 50 14.41 29.48 -41.62
C ILE A 50 15.12 28.34 -40.89
N ARG A 51 16.09 27.66 -41.52
CA ARG A 51 16.82 26.55 -40.89
C ARG A 51 17.62 27.00 -39.67
N LEU A 52 18.37 28.10 -39.79
CA LEU A 52 19.17 28.65 -38.69
C LEU A 52 18.29 29.08 -37.50
N ASN A 53 17.15 29.72 -37.74
CA ASN A 53 16.19 30.06 -36.68
C ASN A 53 15.60 28.81 -36.01
N VAL A 54 15.31 27.74 -36.74
CA VAL A 54 14.88 26.46 -36.16
C VAL A 54 15.99 25.84 -35.30
N GLU A 55 17.22 25.80 -35.80
CA GLU A 55 18.40 25.30 -35.07
C GLU A 55 18.64 26.10 -33.78
N GLU A 56 18.55 27.43 -33.82
CA GLU A 56 18.69 28.32 -32.65
C GLU A 56 17.60 28.05 -31.59
N ASN A 57 16.33 27.97 -31.99
CA ASN A 57 15.23 27.71 -31.06
C ASN A 57 15.37 26.32 -30.41
N ILE A 58 15.77 25.30 -31.16
CA ILE A 58 16.05 23.95 -30.62
C ILE A 58 17.22 24.00 -29.63
N MET A 59 18.33 24.66 -29.97
CA MET A 59 19.48 24.80 -29.07
C MET A 59 19.10 25.51 -27.76
N ARG A 60 18.33 26.60 -27.85
CA ARG A 60 17.83 27.34 -26.68
C ARG A 60 16.92 26.49 -25.81
N PHE A 61 15.97 25.77 -26.41
CA PHE A 61 15.07 24.86 -25.69
C PHE A 61 15.84 23.73 -24.98
N LEU A 62 16.82 23.12 -25.65
CA LEU A 62 17.66 22.07 -25.06
C LEU A 62 18.59 22.59 -23.95
N ASP A 63 19.00 23.85 -23.99
CA ASP A 63 19.76 24.47 -22.90
C ASP A 63 18.89 24.73 -21.67
N ILE A 64 17.75 25.41 -21.86
CA ILE A 64 16.79 25.69 -20.77
C ILE A 64 16.27 24.38 -20.15
N GLY A 65 15.99 23.35 -20.95
CA GLY A 65 15.61 22.03 -20.46
C GLY A 65 16.66 21.38 -19.55
N ARG A 66 17.96 21.53 -19.88
CA ARG A 66 19.06 21.06 -19.01
C ARG A 66 19.20 21.90 -17.74
N GLN A 67 19.01 23.22 -17.82
CA GLN A 67 18.97 24.07 -16.64
C GLN A 67 17.80 23.70 -15.71
N LEU A 68 16.63 23.38 -16.28
CA LEU A 68 15.43 23.00 -15.55
C LEU A 68 15.60 21.63 -14.85
N GLU A 69 16.18 20.64 -15.54
CA GLU A 69 16.56 19.36 -14.93
C GLU A 69 17.54 19.57 -13.76
N ALA A 70 18.58 20.37 -13.95
CA ALA A 70 19.55 20.68 -12.91
C ALA A 70 18.90 21.37 -11.68
N GLN A 71 17.97 22.30 -11.90
CA GLN A 71 17.19 22.92 -10.82
C GLN A 71 16.33 21.90 -10.07
N PHE A 72 15.59 21.02 -10.75
CA PHE A 72 14.78 20.00 -10.09
C PHE A 72 15.63 19.00 -9.30
N LEU A 73 16.77 18.58 -9.84
CA LEU A 73 17.73 17.74 -9.13
C LEU A 73 18.30 18.43 -7.88
N HIS A 74 18.64 19.72 -7.98
CA HIS A 74 19.12 20.51 -6.84
C HIS A 74 18.04 20.70 -5.76
N LYS A 75 16.81 21.08 -6.15
CA LYS A 75 15.66 21.19 -5.23
C LYS A 75 15.37 19.85 -4.53
N ARG A 76 15.43 18.73 -5.25
CA ARG A 76 15.24 17.38 -4.68
C ARG A 76 16.35 17.01 -3.69
N LEU A 77 17.62 17.33 -3.99
CA LEU A 77 18.72 17.15 -3.04
C LEU A 77 18.50 18.01 -1.79
N LEU A 78 18.11 19.27 -1.95
CA LEU A 78 17.84 20.19 -0.84
C LEU A 78 16.70 19.67 0.05
N LEU A 79 15.62 19.14 -0.52
CA LEU A 79 14.53 18.48 0.21
C LEU A 79 15.02 17.22 0.96
N SER A 80 15.85 16.38 0.33
CA SER A 80 16.35 15.16 0.99
C SER A 80 17.27 15.44 2.18
N VAL A 81 17.99 16.57 2.18
CA VAL A 81 18.89 16.96 3.26
C VAL A 81 18.15 17.74 4.36
N ASN A 82 17.26 18.66 4.01
CA ASN A 82 16.64 19.58 4.98
C ASN A 82 15.25 19.11 5.46
N HIS A 83 14.56 18.26 4.70
CA HIS A 83 13.20 17.80 4.99
C HIS A 83 13.02 16.27 4.88
N PRO A 84 13.94 15.43 5.41
CA PRO A 84 13.83 13.97 5.31
C PRO A 84 12.55 13.42 5.96
N ASP A 85 12.10 14.01 7.08
CA ASP A 85 10.86 13.61 7.76
C ASP A 85 9.61 13.87 6.92
N GLN A 86 9.63 14.87 6.02
CA GLN A 86 8.53 15.15 5.11
C GLN A 86 8.42 14.06 4.04
N ILE A 87 9.55 13.64 3.47
CA ILE A 87 9.63 12.55 2.50
C ILE A 87 9.14 11.24 3.14
N LEU A 88 9.65 10.90 4.32
CA LEU A 88 9.20 9.70 5.05
C LEU A 88 7.70 9.73 5.39
N LYS A 89 7.12 10.91 5.62
CA LYS A 89 5.69 11.08 5.87
C LYS A 89 4.85 10.88 4.61
N GLU A 90 5.35 11.31 3.45
CA GLU A 90 4.74 11.10 2.14
C GLU A 90 4.78 9.61 1.76
N ASP A 91 5.95 8.99 1.80
CA ASP A 91 6.16 7.54 1.58
C ASP A 91 5.24 6.70 2.49
N MET A 92 5.19 7.03 3.78
CA MET A 92 4.29 6.36 4.74
C MET A 92 2.81 6.58 4.40
N GLY A 93 2.46 7.72 3.81
CA GLY A 93 1.12 8.02 3.31
C GLY A 93 0.73 7.10 2.15
N GLU A 94 1.60 6.98 1.14
CA GLU A 94 1.41 6.08 0.00
C GLU A 94 1.26 4.63 0.44
N VAL A 95 2.16 4.15 1.31
CA VAL A 95 2.13 2.77 1.82
C VAL A 95 0.85 2.49 2.61
N LYS A 96 0.35 3.45 3.41
CA LYS A 96 -0.93 3.33 4.13
C LYS A 96 -2.13 3.31 3.18
N ALA A 97 -2.13 4.14 2.14
CA ALA A 97 -3.19 4.16 1.13
C ALA A 97 -3.24 2.83 0.36
N GLU A 98 -2.09 2.31 -0.08
CA GLU A 98 -1.99 1.03 -0.77
C GLU A 98 -2.35 -0.15 0.15
N LEU A 99 -1.96 -0.14 1.43
CA LEU A 99 -2.39 -1.14 2.41
C LEU A 99 -3.92 -1.15 2.55
N SER A 100 -4.55 0.00 2.77
CA SER A 100 -6.00 0.11 2.90
C SER A 100 -6.73 -0.38 1.65
N ARG A 101 -6.19 -0.06 0.46
CA ARG A 101 -6.72 -0.56 -0.83
C ARG A 101 -6.62 -2.09 -0.94
N LYS A 102 -5.52 -2.70 -0.48
CA LYS A 102 -5.36 -4.17 -0.43
C LYS A 102 -6.30 -4.81 0.59
N GLU A 103 -6.48 -4.22 1.77
CA GLU A 103 -7.43 -4.70 2.79
C GLU A 103 -8.87 -4.74 2.26
N ALA A 104 -9.32 -3.66 1.61
CA ALA A 104 -10.64 -3.61 0.98
C ALA A 104 -10.82 -4.69 -0.12
N LEU A 105 -9.77 -4.95 -0.89
CA LEU A 105 -9.78 -6.01 -1.92
C LEU A 105 -9.83 -7.43 -1.29
N ILE A 106 -9.07 -7.67 -0.21
CA ILE A 106 -9.12 -8.93 0.55
C ILE A 106 -10.52 -9.14 1.13
N GLN A 107 -11.12 -8.12 1.74
CA GLN A 107 -12.47 -8.20 2.30
C GLN A 107 -13.52 -8.57 1.24
N LYS A 108 -13.42 -7.99 0.04
CA LYS A 108 -14.27 -8.34 -1.11
C LYS A 108 -14.09 -9.80 -1.56
N TYR A 109 -12.89 -10.37 -1.46
CA TYR A 109 -12.67 -11.78 -1.74
C TYR A 109 -13.22 -12.70 -0.64
N HIS A 110 -13.08 -12.33 0.65
CA HIS A 110 -13.70 -13.07 1.75
C HIS A 110 -15.23 -13.11 1.63
N GLU A 111 -15.86 -12.00 1.25
CA GLU A 111 -17.31 -11.95 0.97
C GLU A 111 -17.71 -12.93 -0.14
N LYS A 112 -17.00 -12.92 -1.28
CA LYS A 112 -17.24 -13.88 -2.38
C LYS A 112 -17.05 -15.33 -1.95
N ILE A 113 -16.01 -15.63 -1.15
CA ILE A 113 -15.75 -16.96 -0.61
C ILE A 113 -16.91 -17.40 0.29
N SER A 114 -17.42 -16.53 1.16
CA SER A 114 -18.59 -16.81 2.01
C SER A 114 -19.83 -17.11 1.18
N ILE A 115 -20.11 -16.33 0.13
CA ILE A 115 -21.21 -16.60 -0.81
C ILE A 115 -21.06 -17.99 -1.46
N TRP A 116 -19.86 -18.32 -1.96
CA TRP A 116 -19.60 -19.62 -2.58
C TRP A 116 -19.68 -20.79 -1.59
N GLN A 117 -19.20 -20.61 -0.36
CA GLN A 117 -19.36 -21.61 0.70
C GLN A 117 -20.83 -21.85 1.00
N ASN A 118 -21.63 -20.80 1.20
CA ASN A 118 -23.07 -20.92 1.47
C ASN A 118 -23.85 -21.61 0.34
N LEU A 119 -23.48 -21.38 -0.93
CA LEU A 119 -24.07 -22.07 -2.09
C LEU A 119 -23.69 -23.56 -2.16
N LEU A 120 -22.59 -23.97 -1.52
CA LEU A 120 -22.09 -25.34 -1.50
C LEU A 120 -22.51 -26.12 -0.23
N ILE A 121 -23.16 -25.47 0.75
CA ILE A 121 -23.74 -26.18 1.89
C ILE A 121 -24.85 -27.09 1.36
N PRO A 122 -24.74 -28.43 1.50
CA PRO A 122 -25.80 -29.32 1.06
C PRO A 122 -27.05 -29.07 1.92
N PRO A 123 -28.26 -29.12 1.33
CA PRO A 123 -29.49 -29.04 2.12
C PRO A 123 -29.46 -30.17 3.15
N SER A 124 -29.57 -29.81 4.44
CA SER A 124 -29.57 -30.79 5.52
C SER A 124 -30.68 -31.82 5.27
N PRO A 125 -30.39 -33.13 5.39
CA PRO A 125 -31.40 -34.15 5.19
C PRO A 125 -32.49 -33.97 6.24
N GLN A 126 -33.65 -33.47 5.80
CA GLN A 126 -34.85 -33.45 6.62
C GLN A 126 -35.21 -34.90 6.94
N GLN A 127 -34.88 -35.35 8.15
CA GLN A 127 -35.45 -36.59 8.65
C GLN A 127 -36.98 -36.39 8.73
N PRO A 128 -37.79 -37.31 8.19
CA PRO A 128 -39.24 -37.23 8.36
C PRO A 128 -39.56 -37.33 9.85
N ASN A 129 -40.08 -36.25 10.40
CA ASN A 129 -40.40 -36.11 11.81
C ASN A 129 -41.47 -37.15 12.20
N ASN A 130 -41.09 -38.18 12.97
CA ASN A 130 -41.99 -39.26 13.38
C ASN A 130 -42.52 -38.98 14.81
N PRO A 131 -43.79 -38.57 14.98
CA PRO A 131 -44.28 -37.99 16.24
C PRO A 131 -44.75 -39.08 17.23
N ALA A 132 -43.83 -39.91 17.71
CA ALA A 132 -44.16 -41.08 18.53
C ALA A 132 -43.19 -41.34 19.70
N GLN A 133 -42.89 -40.29 20.49
CA GLN A 133 -42.34 -40.33 21.85
C GLN A 133 -42.29 -38.88 22.41
N ALA A 134 -42.60 -38.57 23.67
CA ALA A 134 -43.11 -39.42 24.75
C ALA A 134 -44.02 -38.61 25.70
N THR A 135 -45.13 -39.22 26.12
CA THR A 135 -45.94 -38.73 27.23
C THR A 135 -45.46 -39.38 28.52
N GLN A 136 -44.85 -38.64 29.45
CA GLN A 136 -44.89 -39.02 30.86
C GLN A 136 -44.70 -37.83 31.81
N MET A 137 -45.68 -37.66 32.70
CA MET A 137 -45.68 -36.71 33.80
C MET A 137 -45.34 -37.44 35.10
N THR A 138 -44.59 -36.79 36.00
CA THR A 138 -44.60 -37.09 37.45
C THR A 138 -44.55 -35.77 38.25
N PRO A 139 -45.42 -35.55 39.26
CA PRO A 139 -45.51 -34.29 40.01
C PRO A 139 -45.02 -34.47 41.48
N PRO A 140 -45.33 -33.62 42.50
CA PRO A 140 -44.26 -32.95 43.25
C PRO A 140 -44.25 -33.27 44.77
N GLN A 141 -43.22 -32.83 45.50
CA GLN A 141 -43.24 -32.74 46.97
C GLN A 141 -42.74 -31.38 47.51
N HIS A 142 -43.05 -31.13 48.79
CA HIS A 142 -43.36 -29.82 49.37
C HIS A 142 -42.16 -28.99 49.90
N PRO A 143 -42.37 -27.70 50.22
CA PRO A 143 -41.29 -26.72 50.41
C PRO A 143 -40.83 -26.56 51.87
N LEU A 144 -39.59 -26.08 52.05
CA LEU A 144 -39.14 -25.43 53.28
C LEU A 144 -39.06 -23.91 53.08
N GLN A 145 -39.58 -23.16 54.04
CA GLN A 145 -39.76 -21.72 53.98
C GLN A 145 -38.73 -21.00 54.88
N SER A 146 -37.96 -20.06 54.33
CA SER A 146 -37.36 -18.97 55.11
C SER A 146 -37.22 -17.72 54.24
N HIS A 147 -37.56 -16.56 54.79
CA HIS A 147 -37.53 -15.26 54.10
C HIS A 147 -36.24 -14.49 54.45
N GLY A 148 -35.69 -13.71 53.51
CA GLY A 148 -34.56 -12.83 53.81
C GLY A 148 -33.90 -12.11 52.62
N MET A 149 -34.63 -11.20 51.96
CA MET A 149 -34.19 -10.05 51.14
C MET A 149 -33.03 -10.15 50.10
N MET A 150 -33.31 -9.66 48.88
CA MET A 150 -32.36 -9.31 47.81
C MET A 150 -31.84 -7.84 47.98
N PRO A 151 -30.97 -7.25 47.10
CA PRO A 151 -30.24 -7.75 45.92
C PRO A 151 -28.69 -7.51 46.08
N GLN A 152 -27.78 -7.42 45.10
CA GLN A 152 -27.79 -7.44 43.61
C GLN A 152 -26.38 -7.84 43.08
N GLY A 153 -26.24 -8.28 41.81
CA GLY A 153 -24.94 -8.37 41.12
C GLY A 153 -24.85 -9.49 40.09
N ALA A 154 -24.50 -9.17 38.84
CA ALA A 154 -24.49 -10.12 37.71
C ALA A 154 -23.12 -10.78 37.46
N GLY A 155 -23.13 -11.92 36.76
CA GLY A 155 -22.00 -12.38 35.94
C GLY A 155 -21.44 -13.77 36.26
N MET A 156 -21.82 -14.79 35.48
CA MET A 156 -21.11 -16.07 35.40
C MET A 156 -20.07 -16.06 34.27
N ALA A 157 -18.88 -16.61 34.52
CA ALA A 157 -18.01 -17.27 33.54
C ALA A 157 -16.95 -18.07 34.30
N SER A 158 -17.19 -19.34 34.60
CA SER A 158 -16.77 -20.50 33.78
C SER A 158 -15.25 -20.60 33.58
N SER A 159 -14.65 -21.51 34.34
CA SER A 159 -13.23 -21.86 34.37
C SER A 159 -12.69 -22.56 33.10
N SER A 160 -11.46 -22.25 32.73
CA SER A 160 -10.54 -23.18 32.05
C SER A 160 -9.08 -22.77 32.35
N PRO A 161 -8.20 -23.70 32.79
CA PRO A 161 -6.82 -23.36 33.15
C PRO A 161 -5.89 -23.33 31.93
N ILE A 162 -5.03 -22.31 31.86
CA ILE A 162 -3.95 -22.23 30.86
C ILE A 162 -2.79 -23.13 31.29
N MET A 163 -2.47 -24.12 30.44
CA MET A 163 -1.24 -24.92 30.52
C MET A 163 -0.03 -24.03 30.22
N GLY A 164 1.02 -24.12 31.06
CA GLY A 164 2.22 -23.32 30.91
C GLY A 164 3.15 -23.79 29.78
N ALA A 165 3.81 -22.84 29.13
CA ALA A 165 4.98 -23.08 28.29
C ALA A 165 6.19 -22.34 28.90
N PRO A 166 7.37 -22.98 29.02
CA PRO A 166 8.51 -22.37 29.72
C PRO A 166 9.25 -21.35 28.85
N MET A 167 9.35 -20.10 29.35
CA MET A 167 10.29 -19.11 28.83
C MET A 167 11.73 -19.59 29.03
N ARG A 168 12.44 -19.87 27.94
CA ARG A 168 13.89 -20.12 27.97
C ARG A 168 14.65 -18.80 27.95
N LEU A 169 15.52 -18.59 28.94
CA LEU A 169 16.45 -17.47 28.97
C LEU A 169 17.41 -17.54 27.77
N LEU A 170 17.69 -16.38 27.16
CA LEU A 170 18.84 -16.23 26.25
C LEU A 170 20.07 -15.78 27.05
N SER A 171 21.15 -16.55 26.96
CA SER A 171 22.49 -16.10 27.34
C SER A 171 23.15 -15.32 26.20
N PRO A 172 24.00 -14.31 26.47
CA PRO A 172 24.75 -13.60 25.45
C PRO A 172 26.03 -14.38 25.05
N GLY A 173 26.37 -14.41 23.75
CA GLY A 173 27.53 -15.15 23.25
C GLY A 173 28.03 -14.74 21.86
N THR A 174 29.04 -13.88 21.84
CA THR A 174 30.22 -13.85 20.92
C THR A 174 30.09 -14.14 19.42
N ALA A 175 30.38 -13.09 18.63
CA ALA A 175 31.03 -12.99 17.31
C ALA A 175 31.48 -14.25 16.51
N GLY A 176 31.26 -14.21 15.18
CA GLY A 176 31.92 -15.06 14.17
C GLY A 176 31.36 -14.87 12.74
N PRO A 177 32.18 -14.88 11.65
CA PRO A 177 31.74 -14.39 10.33
C PRO A 177 31.30 -15.47 9.31
N SER A 178 30.75 -14.97 8.20
CA SER A 178 30.21 -15.67 7.02
C SER A 178 30.95 -16.91 6.52
N SER A 179 30.17 -17.93 6.10
CA SER A 179 30.56 -18.82 5.00
C SER A 179 29.34 -19.28 4.18
N ARG A 180 29.52 -19.44 2.87
CA ARG A 180 28.46 -19.83 1.92
C ARG A 180 28.27 -21.35 1.91
N VAL A 181 27.03 -21.82 1.73
CA VAL A 181 26.71 -23.21 1.34
C VAL A 181 25.71 -23.23 0.18
N PRO A 182 25.92 -24.05 -0.86
CA PRO A 182 24.96 -24.23 -1.95
C PRO A 182 23.89 -25.26 -1.55
N MET A 183 22.60 -24.93 -1.72
CA MET A 183 21.50 -25.87 -1.49
C MET A 183 21.27 -26.73 -2.74
N SER A 184 21.62 -28.01 -2.65
CA SER A 184 21.16 -29.04 -3.58
C SER A 184 19.78 -29.55 -3.14
N MET A 185 18.74 -29.29 -3.94
CA MET A 185 17.38 -29.78 -3.69
C MET A 185 17.26 -31.25 -4.11
N ASN A 186 17.47 -32.16 -3.16
CA ASN A 186 16.97 -33.53 -3.23
C ASN A 186 15.71 -33.63 -2.37
N VAL A 187 14.54 -33.83 -2.99
CA VAL A 187 13.23 -33.80 -2.31
C VAL A 187 12.62 -35.21 -2.26
N PRO A 188 12.57 -35.88 -1.09
CA PRO A 188 11.90 -37.16 -0.94
C PRO A 188 10.41 -36.98 -0.59
N GLY A 189 9.53 -37.47 -1.48
CA GLY A 189 8.18 -37.99 -1.16
C GLY A 189 7.24 -37.17 -0.24
N LEU A 190 6.46 -36.26 -0.83
CA LEU A 190 5.35 -35.57 -0.16
C LEU A 190 4.12 -36.48 0.05
N HIS A 191 4.16 -37.33 1.09
CA HIS A 191 2.94 -38.00 1.58
C HIS A 191 2.08 -37.04 2.40
N GLY A 192 1.10 -36.43 1.74
CA GLY A 192 0.11 -35.55 2.35
C GLY A 192 -1.15 -35.40 1.49
N PRO A 193 -2.16 -34.61 1.92
CA PRO A 193 -3.43 -34.45 1.19
C PRO A 193 -3.29 -33.87 -0.24
N LEU A 194 -2.10 -33.35 -0.59
CA LEU A 194 -1.75 -32.87 -1.93
C LEU A 194 -1.39 -33.99 -2.92
N ALA A 195 -1.20 -35.24 -2.50
CA ALA A 195 -0.81 -36.35 -3.37
C ALA A 195 -1.79 -36.67 -4.51
N ASN A 196 -3.03 -36.13 -4.46
CA ASN A 196 -3.99 -36.25 -5.55
C ASN A 196 -3.75 -35.25 -6.70
N LEU A 197 -3.00 -34.16 -6.49
CA LEU A 197 -2.68 -33.20 -7.57
C LEU A 197 -1.70 -33.78 -8.60
N GLU A 198 -0.80 -34.69 -8.21
CA GLU A 198 0.16 -35.30 -9.15
C GLU A 198 -0.51 -36.18 -10.22
N ARG A 199 -1.71 -36.71 -9.94
CA ARG A 199 -2.44 -37.53 -10.93
C ARG A 199 -3.15 -36.71 -12.01
N THR A 200 -3.46 -35.44 -11.77
CA THR A 200 -4.19 -34.61 -12.73
C THR A 200 -3.30 -33.76 -13.64
N THR A 201 -2.03 -33.55 -13.27
CA THR A 201 -1.07 -32.79 -14.09
C THR A 201 -0.41 -33.61 -15.20
N SER A 202 -0.45 -34.95 -15.13
CA SER A 202 0.30 -35.83 -16.04
C SER A 202 -0.25 -35.96 -17.47
N ASN A 203 -1.39 -35.36 -17.82
CA ASN A 203 -2.10 -35.65 -19.09
C ASN A 203 -2.40 -34.43 -19.98
N ILE A 204 -1.72 -33.30 -19.76
CA ILE A 204 -1.88 -32.05 -20.54
C ILE A 204 -0.83 -31.93 -21.68
N GLY A 205 0.01 -32.95 -21.87
CA GLY A 205 1.20 -32.90 -22.75
C GLY A 205 1.14 -33.66 -24.08
N SER A 206 -0.01 -34.13 -24.55
CA SER A 206 -0.09 -34.84 -25.84
C SER A 206 -1.39 -34.59 -26.61
N LEU A 207 -1.44 -33.50 -27.37
CA LEU A 207 -2.26 -33.28 -28.56
C LEU A 207 -1.62 -32.17 -29.41
#